data_AF-A0A2N2L8K0-F1
#
_entry.id   AF-A0A2N2L8K0-F1
#
_cell.length_a   1.000
_cell.length_b   1.000
_cell.length_c   1.000
_cell.angle_alpha   90.00
_cell.angle_beta   90.00
_cell.angle_gamma   90.00
#
_symmetry.space_group_name_H-M   'P 1'
#
loop_
_entity.id
_entity.type
_entity.pdbx_description
1 polymer ?
#
loop_
_entity_poly.entity_id
_entity_poly.type
_entity_poly.pdbx_seq_one_letter_code
_entity_poly.pdbx_strand_id
1 'polypeptide(L)'
;MGVLPWSIWNKKIATDERRRLLMSLNLLLIRSEDRCILVDTGLGNRLNERQQDIYNPSEFLLPISLGELGIKDTDVTDVIMTHLHFDHAGGIVTDFGNEDRLTFPNATYWIQKDEWEMAKHPDGLNKAA
;
A
#
# COMPACT_ATOMS: atom_id res chain seq x y z
N MET A 1 -12.05 -12.48 -6.79
CA MET A 1 -13.33 -12.91 -7.41
C MET A 1 -14.21 -13.68 -6.42
N GLY A 2 -14.42 -13.15 -5.20
CA GLY A 2 -15.19 -13.70 -4.06
C GLY A 2 -15.83 -15.09 -4.24
N VAL A 3 -17.16 -15.13 -4.29
CA VAL A 3 -17.96 -16.37 -4.36
C VAL A 3 -17.99 -17.01 -5.76
N LEU A 4 -17.37 -16.40 -6.77
CA LEU A 4 -17.44 -16.90 -8.14
C LEU A 4 -16.53 -18.13 -8.30
N PRO A 5 -17.06 -19.27 -8.78
CA PRO A 5 -16.24 -20.45 -9.05
C PRO A 5 -15.16 -20.18 -10.10
N TRP A 6 -13.99 -20.80 -9.91
CA TRP A 6 -12.86 -20.74 -10.85
C TRP A 6 -13.28 -21.02 -12.30
N SER A 7 -14.15 -22.00 -12.52
CA SER A 7 -14.66 -22.40 -13.85
C SER A 7 -15.40 -21.29 -14.59
N ILE A 8 -15.84 -20.24 -13.88
CA ILE A 8 -16.53 -19.08 -14.45
C ILE A 8 -15.54 -17.93 -14.68
N TRP A 9 -14.74 -17.58 -13.68
CA TRP A 9 -13.94 -16.36 -13.77
C TRP A 9 -12.61 -16.55 -14.52
N ASN A 10 -12.07 -17.76 -14.61
CA ASN A 10 -10.82 -18.02 -15.35
C ASN A 10 -10.91 -17.72 -16.85
N LYS A 11 -12.13 -17.61 -17.39
CA LYS A 11 -12.38 -17.27 -18.79
C LYS A 11 -12.33 -15.78 -19.06
N LYS A 12 -12.37 -14.95 -18.00
CA LYS A 12 -12.52 -13.50 -18.09
C LYS A 12 -11.24 -12.74 -17.77
N ILE A 13 -10.27 -13.39 -17.14
CA ILE A 13 -9.05 -12.75 -16.68
C ILE A 13 -7.83 -13.63 -16.97
N ALA A 14 -6.72 -13.00 -17.32
CA ALA A 14 -5.44 -13.69 -17.44
C ALA A 14 -4.86 -13.91 -16.05
N THR A 15 -4.33 -15.11 -15.80
CA THR A 15 -3.60 -15.43 -14.58
C THR A 15 -2.31 -16.15 -14.88
N ASP A 16 -1.39 -16.15 -13.92
CA ASP A 16 -0.21 -17.02 -13.97
C ASP A 16 -0.54 -18.50 -13.63
N GLU A 17 0.48 -19.35 -13.60
CA GLU A 17 0.39 -20.77 -13.27
C GLU A 17 -0.10 -21.05 -11.84
N ARG A 18 0.03 -20.07 -10.94
CA ARG A 18 -0.48 -20.10 -9.56
C ARG A 18 -1.88 -19.51 -9.42
N ARG A 19 -2.52 -19.15 -10.54
CA ARG A 19 -3.85 -18.51 -10.62
C ARG A 19 -3.90 -17.12 -9.99
N ARG A 20 -2.78 -16.40 -9.98
CA ARG A 20 -2.71 -15.01 -9.54
C ARG A 20 -3.05 -14.08 -10.69
N LEU A 21 -3.82 -13.04 -10.39
CA LEU A 21 -4.10 -11.94 -11.32
C LEU A 21 -3.11 -10.82 -11.03
N LEU A 22 -2.52 -10.23 -12.08
CA LEU A 22 -1.76 -9.00 -11.93
C LEU A 22 -2.71 -7.86 -11.56
N MET A 23 -2.50 -7.27 -10.38
CA MET A 23 -3.26 -6.13 -9.88
C MET A 23 -2.35 -4.91 -9.77
N SER A 24 -2.80 -3.79 -10.34
CA SER A 24 -2.10 -2.51 -10.21
C SER A 24 -2.49 -1.82 -8.91
N LEU A 25 -1.49 -1.50 -8.08
CA LEU A 25 -1.64 -0.70 -6.87
C LEU A 25 -1.30 0.75 -7.21
N ASN A 26 -2.22 1.42 -7.91
CA ASN A 26 -2.03 2.80 -8.30
C ASN A 26 -2.30 3.73 -7.12
N LEU A 27 -1.36 4.65 -6.87
CA LEU A 27 -1.48 5.65 -5.82
C LEU A 27 -1.86 7.01 -6.40
N LEU A 28 -2.56 7.82 -5.62
CA LEU A 28 -2.99 9.16 -6.02
C LEU A 28 -2.20 10.22 -5.29
N LEU A 29 -1.58 11.11 -6.06
CA LEU A 29 -0.94 12.33 -5.58
C LEU A 29 -1.82 13.53 -5.94
N ILE A 30 -2.19 14.33 -4.94
CA ILE A 30 -2.97 15.55 -5.10
C ILE A 30 -2.10 16.73 -4.66
N ARG A 31 -1.98 17.74 -5.52
CA ARG A 31 -1.15 18.93 -5.26
C ARG A 31 -1.99 20.19 -5.31
N SER A 32 -1.74 21.06 -4.36
CA SER A 32 -2.20 22.46 -4.34
C SER A 32 -1.03 23.38 -3.99
N GLU A 33 -1.27 24.67 -3.78
CA GLU A 33 -0.20 25.64 -3.53
C GLU A 33 0.58 25.32 -2.25
N ASP A 34 -0.11 24.92 -1.18
CA ASP A 34 0.47 24.67 0.15
C ASP A 34 0.35 23.21 0.62
N ARG A 35 -0.25 22.32 -0.19
CA ARG A 35 -0.47 20.91 0.18
C ARG A 35 0.05 19.93 -0.87
N CYS A 36 0.63 18.85 -0.36
CA CYS A 36 1.06 17.67 -1.10
C CYS A 36 0.45 16.45 -0.40
N ILE A 37 -0.64 15.93 -0.96
CA ILE A 37 -1.49 14.92 -0.33
C ILE A 37 -1.31 13.61 -1.09
N LEU A 38 -1.04 12.54 -0.35
CA LEU A 38 -1.06 11.17 -0.85
C LEU A 38 -2.34 10.46 -0.42
N VAL A 39 -2.89 9.63 -1.31
CA VAL A 39 -3.90 8.63 -0.95
C VAL A 39 -3.24 7.26 -1.00
N ASP A 40 -3.16 6.62 0.16
CA ASP A 40 -2.39 5.41 0.45
C ASP A 40 -0.88 5.52 0.20
N THR A 41 -0.14 4.48 0.59
CA THR A 41 1.34 4.43 0.55
C THR A 41 1.91 3.21 -0.17
N GLY A 42 1.05 2.30 -0.61
CA GLY A 42 1.45 1.07 -1.30
C GLY A 42 2.07 0.04 -0.34
N LEU A 43 2.81 -0.91 -0.93
CA LEU A 43 3.41 -2.06 -0.22
C LEU A 43 4.64 -1.70 0.63
N GLY A 44 5.30 -0.58 0.35
CA GLY A 44 6.60 -0.26 0.95
C GLY A 44 7.69 -1.27 0.59
N ASN A 45 8.65 -1.47 1.49
CA ASN A 45 9.82 -2.33 1.27
C ASN A 45 10.04 -3.38 2.36
N ARG A 46 8.97 -3.75 3.08
CA ARG A 46 9.04 -4.58 4.30
C ARG A 46 8.42 -5.97 4.16
N LEU A 47 8.09 -6.40 2.95
CA LEU A 47 7.55 -7.74 2.72
C LEU A 47 8.63 -8.79 3.02
N ASN A 48 8.30 -9.78 3.84
CA ASN A 48 9.18 -10.92 4.08
C ASN A 48 9.25 -11.84 2.84
N GLU A 49 10.23 -12.75 2.79
CA GLU A 49 10.45 -13.65 1.65
C GLU A 49 9.19 -14.43 1.23
N ARG A 50 8.41 -14.90 2.20
CA ARG A 50 7.15 -15.61 1.94
C ARG A 50 6.12 -14.70 1.28
N GLN A 51 5.99 -13.46 1.75
CA GLN A 51 5.07 -12.48 1.16
C GLN A 51 5.52 -12.08 -0.25
N GLN A 52 6.82 -11.91 -0.48
CA GLN A 52 7.37 -11.65 -1.81
C GLN A 52 7.06 -12.79 -2.79
N ASP A 53 7.23 -14.06 -2.38
CA ASP A 53 6.85 -15.21 -3.21
C ASP A 53 5.35 -15.25 -3.52
N ILE A 54 4.50 -14.99 -2.53
CA ILE A 54 3.04 -15.04 -2.70
C ILE A 54 2.56 -13.91 -3.62
N TYR A 55 2.94 -12.67 -3.31
CA TYR A 55 2.38 -11.47 -3.95
C TYR A 55 3.14 -11.03 -5.20
N ASN A 56 4.40 -11.43 -5.36
CA ASN A 56 5.27 -11.08 -6.49
C ASN A 56 5.19 -9.58 -6.87
N PRO A 57 5.51 -8.68 -5.92
CA PRO A 57 5.36 -7.25 -6.12
C PRO A 57 6.35 -6.72 -7.17
N SER A 58 5.99 -5.62 -7.84
CA SER A 58 6.94 -4.86 -8.65
C SER A 58 8.01 -4.20 -7.78
N GLU A 59 9.12 -3.76 -8.39
CA GLU A 59 10.18 -2.97 -7.73
C GLU A 59 9.78 -1.50 -7.44
N PHE A 60 8.50 -1.16 -7.62
CA PHE A 60 7.99 0.19 -7.36
C PHE A 60 8.20 0.59 -5.89
N LEU A 61 8.80 1.76 -5.68
CA LEU A 61 8.94 2.40 -4.38
C LEU A 61 8.47 3.84 -4.46
N LEU A 62 7.41 4.15 -3.72
CA LEU A 62 6.75 5.45 -3.74
C LEU A 62 7.73 6.64 -3.51
N PRO A 63 8.67 6.62 -2.55
CA PRO A 63 9.63 7.71 -2.38
C PRO A 63 10.53 7.95 -3.60
N ILE A 64 10.91 6.89 -4.33
CA ILE A 64 11.72 7.02 -5.55
C ILE A 64 10.89 7.70 -6.63
N SER A 65 9.66 7.25 -6.86
CA SER A 65 8.76 7.83 -7.87
C SER A 65 8.35 9.28 -7.55
N LEU A 66 8.22 9.64 -6.27
CA LEU A 66 8.03 11.04 -5.86
C LEU A 66 9.28 11.88 -6.13
N GLY A 67 10.46 11.33 -5.87
CA GLY A 67 11.73 11.98 -6.17
C GLY A 67 11.92 12.31 -7.66
N GLU A 68 11.44 11.43 -8.55
CA GLU A 68 11.40 11.68 -10.01
C GLU A 68 10.51 12.88 -10.38
N LEU A 69 9.52 13.21 -9.56
CA LEU A 69 8.66 14.40 -9.69
C LEU A 69 9.21 15.62 -8.93
N GLY A 70 10.40 15.52 -8.35
CA GLY A 70 11.02 16.57 -7.53
C GLY A 70 10.39 16.76 -6.16
N ILE A 71 9.68 15.75 -5.64
CA ILE A 71 9.00 15.78 -4.34
C ILE A 71 9.78 14.93 -3.36
N LYS A 72 10.17 15.52 -2.22
CA LYS A 72 10.79 14.79 -1.11
C LYS A 72 9.73 14.17 -0.22
N ASP A 73 10.14 13.17 0.54
CA ASP A 73 9.36 12.62 1.65
C ASP A 73 8.87 13.70 2.64
N THR A 74 9.72 14.67 2.94
CA THR A 74 9.43 15.80 3.84
C THR A 74 8.44 16.81 3.26
N ASP A 75 8.20 16.79 1.95
CA ASP A 75 7.30 17.74 1.27
C ASP A 75 5.85 17.27 1.31
N VAL A 76 5.61 15.99 1.60
CA VAL A 76 4.26 15.44 1.78
C VAL A 76 3.66 15.99 3.06
N THR A 77 2.53 16.67 2.92
CA THR A 77 1.82 17.33 4.03
C THR A 77 0.78 16.41 4.66
N ASP A 78 0.20 15.50 3.87
CA ASP A 78 -0.88 14.63 4.30
C ASP A 78 -0.81 13.27 3.63
N VAL A 79 -1.17 12.24 4.39
CA VAL A 79 -1.41 10.90 3.88
C VAL A 79 -2.81 10.49 4.30
N ILE A 80 -3.69 10.27 3.33
CA ILE A 80 -5.06 9.79 3.55
C ILE A 80 -5.05 8.29 3.31
N MET A 81 -5.37 7.51 4.34
CA MET A 81 -5.49 6.06 4.21
C MET A 81 -6.93 5.70 3.86
N THR A 82 -7.11 4.96 2.76
CA THR A 82 -8.41 4.39 2.41
C THR A 82 -8.80 3.29 3.40
N HIS A 83 -7.82 2.47 3.77
CA HIS A 83 -7.87 1.43 4.81
C HIS A 83 -6.43 0.96 5.13
N LEU A 84 -6.27 0.05 6.09
CA LEU A 84 -4.96 -0.32 6.65
C LEU A 84 -4.46 -1.72 6.25
N HIS A 85 -4.94 -2.26 5.12
CA HIS A 85 -4.33 -3.46 4.56
C HIS A 85 -2.90 -3.19 4.07
N PHE A 86 -2.05 -4.21 4.09
CA PHE A 86 -0.62 -4.12 3.80
C PHE A 86 -0.30 -3.55 2.40
N ASP A 87 -1.17 -3.74 1.41
CA ASP A 87 -1.02 -3.22 0.05
C ASP A 87 -1.31 -1.72 -0.08
N HIS A 88 -1.88 -1.12 0.97
CA HIS A 88 -2.15 0.31 1.09
C HIS A 88 -1.25 0.98 2.14
N ALA A 89 -1.10 0.34 3.30
CA ALA A 89 -0.41 0.85 4.48
C ALA A 89 1.05 0.38 4.63
N GLY A 90 1.50 -0.56 3.81
CA GLY A 90 2.85 -1.12 3.89
C GLY A 90 3.96 -0.08 3.70
N GLY A 91 3.68 1.01 2.99
CA GLY A 91 4.58 2.14 2.78
C GLY A 91 4.47 3.27 3.81
N ILE A 92 3.72 3.12 4.90
CA ILE A 92 3.70 4.11 6.00
C ILE A 92 5.05 4.13 6.72
N VAL A 93 5.62 2.93 6.92
CA VAL A 93 6.92 2.71 7.54
C VAL A 93 7.81 1.99 6.55
N THR A 94 9.01 2.51 6.34
CA THR A 94 10.02 1.90 5.46
C THR A 94 11.31 1.67 6.22
N ASP A 95 12.00 0.59 5.88
CA ASP A 95 13.38 0.37 6.35
C ASP A 95 14.35 1.01 5.35
N PHE A 96 15.05 2.05 5.77
CA PHE A 96 16.10 2.70 4.97
C PHE A 96 17.50 2.39 5.53
N GLY A 97 17.72 1.16 5.97
CA GLY A 97 19.04 0.55 6.11
C GLY A 97 19.44 0.21 7.54
N ASN A 98 18.90 0.88 8.56
CA ASN A 98 19.27 0.65 9.96
C ASN A 98 18.09 0.66 10.94
N GLU A 99 16.97 1.30 10.60
CA GLU A 99 15.82 1.41 11.51
C GLU A 99 14.52 1.76 10.78
N ASP A 100 13.42 1.37 11.41
CA ASP A 100 12.06 1.67 11.00
C ASP A 100 11.76 3.15 11.21
N ARG A 101 11.29 3.82 10.16
CA ARG A 101 10.83 5.20 10.25
C ARG A 101 9.64 5.45 9.37
N LEU A 102 8.86 6.47 9.75
CA LEU A 102 7.81 7.00 8.89
C LEU A 102 8.41 7.41 7.55
N THR A 103 7.80 6.92 6.47
CA THR A 103 8.23 7.25 5.12
C THR A 103 7.97 8.71 4.80
N PHE A 104 6.91 9.31 5.36
CA PHE A 104 6.59 10.74 5.25
C PHE A 104 6.53 11.36 6.65
N PRO A 105 7.65 11.86 7.18
CA PRO A 105 7.75 12.23 8.60
C PRO A 105 7.04 13.53 8.97
N ASN A 106 6.82 14.43 8.01
CA ASN A 106 6.13 15.71 8.23
C ASN A 106 4.63 15.63 7.97
N ALA A 107 4.14 14.50 7.44
CA ALA A 107 2.77 14.36 7.02
C ALA A 107 1.82 14.11 8.21
N THR A 108 0.62 14.66 8.14
CA THR A 108 -0.50 14.22 8.98
C THR A 108 -1.14 12.99 8.35
N TYR A 109 -1.29 11.91 9.12
CA TYR A 109 -1.94 10.68 8.66
C TYR A 109 -3.42 10.68 9.04
N TRP A 110 -4.28 10.63 8.03
CA TRP A 110 -5.73 10.63 8.18
C TRP A 110 -6.25 9.20 8.00
N ILE A 111 -6.81 8.65 9.08
CA ILE A 111 -7.32 7.29 9.13
C ILE A 111 -8.72 7.35 9.74
N GLN A 112 -9.66 6.61 9.16
CA GLN A 112 -10.99 6.48 9.76
C GLN A 112 -10.87 5.76 11.12
N LYS A 113 -11.63 6.24 12.11
CA LYS A 113 -11.47 5.79 13.50
C LYS A 113 -11.72 4.30 13.70
N ASP A 114 -12.77 3.75 13.11
CA ASP A 114 -13.13 2.34 13.26
C ASP A 114 -12.13 1.43 12.53
N GLU A 115 -11.61 1.87 11.39
CA GLU A 115 -10.51 1.21 10.67
C GLU A 115 -9.26 1.14 11.55
N TRP A 116 -8.91 2.24 12.22
CA TRP A 116 -7.80 2.27 13.17
C TRP A 116 -8.02 1.30 14.34
N GLU A 117 -9.23 1.25 14.90
CA GLU A 117 -9.56 0.29 15.96
C GLU A 117 -9.51 -1.16 15.45
N MET A 118 -10.01 -1.42 14.23
CA MET A 118 -9.98 -2.74 13.61
C MET A 118 -8.55 -3.22 13.34
N ALA A 119 -7.66 -2.36 12.84
CA ALA A 119 -6.27 -2.71 12.59
C ALA A 119 -5.51 -3.05 13.89
N LYS A 120 -5.83 -2.38 15.01
CA LYS A 120 -5.25 -2.71 16.34
C LYS A 120 -5.86 -3.97 16.95
N HIS A 121 -7.12 -4.26 16.65
CA HIS A 121 -7.88 -5.36 17.23
C HIS A 121 -8.56 -6.18 16.12
N PRO A 122 -7.78 -6.84 15.25
CA PRO A 122 -8.33 -7.48 14.08
C PRO A 122 -9.17 -8.70 14.47
N ASP A 123 -10.32 -8.84 13.82
CA ASP A 123 -11.15 -10.03 13.91
C ASP A 123 -10.55 -11.19 13.08
N GLY A 124 -11.30 -12.29 12.95
CA GLY A 124 -10.83 -13.46 12.20
C GLY A 124 -10.58 -13.20 10.71
N LEU A 125 -11.23 -12.19 10.12
CA LEU A 125 -11.10 -11.85 8.69
C LEU A 125 -9.94 -10.87 8.46
N ASN A 126 -9.71 -9.95 9.39
CA ASN A 126 -8.75 -8.84 9.24
C ASN A 126 -7.38 -9.14 9.88
N LYS A 127 -7.17 -10.34 10.44
CA LYS A 127 -5.94 -10.70 11.17
C LYS A 127 -4.67 -10.81 10.32
N ALA A 128 -4.84 -10.96 9.00
CA ALA A 128 -3.76 -11.13 8.04
C ALA A 128 -3.72 -9.99 7.01
N ALA A 129 -4.52 -8.96 7.24
CA ALA A 129 -4.62 -7.79 6.40
C ALA A 129 -3.47 -6.82 6.71
#